data_AF-A0A4Q6A9D2-F1
#
_entry.id   AF-A0A4Q6A9D2-F1
#
_cell.length_a   1.000
_cell.length_b   1.000
_cell.length_c   1.000
_cell.angle_alpha   90.00
_cell.angle_beta   90.00
_cell.angle_gamma   90.00
#
_symmetry.space_group_name_H-M   'P 1'
#
loop_
_entity.id
_entity.type
_entity.pdbx_description
1 polymer ?
#
loop_
_entity_poly.entity_id
_entity_poly.type
_entity_poly.pdbx_seq_one_letter_code
_entity_poly.pdbx_strand_id
1 'polypeptide(L)'
;MRKIPVVLSALMLCAVITLAQDTEDAALAQKYKGENGVITSETEHLEIRFDRGELKAYSHNEREVLLLTDLAAAAYAKSSIYHSFFNKLSGDVKGFTLVPEKKGYKQVKAKEIRTVKSTSSGVFYDDGYETIVTHASLT
;
A
#
# COMPACT_ATOMS: atom_id res chain seq x y z
N MET A 1 33.91 -62.29 7.85
CA MET A 1 33.28 -61.24 8.68
C MET A 1 33.28 -59.94 7.88
N ARG A 2 32.10 -59.49 7.46
CA ARG A 2 31.88 -58.34 6.57
C ARG A 2 32.03 -57.02 7.34
N LYS A 3 32.83 -56.08 6.84
CA LYS A 3 32.78 -54.67 7.25
C LYS A 3 32.18 -53.87 6.10
N ILE A 4 30.90 -53.56 6.22
CA ILE A 4 30.12 -52.68 5.33
C ILE A 4 29.94 -51.33 6.07
N PRO A 5 29.93 -50.19 5.36
CA PRO A 5 30.64 -48.98 5.78
C PRO A 5 29.80 -48.01 6.60
N VAL A 6 30.48 -47.22 7.42
CA VAL A 6 29.96 -46.13 8.29
C VAL A 6 29.52 -44.89 7.49
N VAL A 7 29.46 -44.96 6.15
CA VAL A 7 29.23 -43.78 5.29
C VAL A 7 27.75 -43.38 5.18
N LEU A 8 26.81 -44.16 5.75
CA LEU A 8 25.38 -43.92 5.54
C LEU A 8 24.69 -43.00 6.56
N SER A 9 25.37 -42.57 7.64
CA SER A 9 24.74 -41.78 8.71
C SER A 9 24.98 -40.26 8.64
N ALA A 10 25.72 -39.77 7.64
CA ALA A 10 26.00 -38.34 7.47
C ALA A 10 25.08 -37.63 6.44
N LEU A 11 24.14 -38.34 5.81
CA LEU A 11 23.30 -37.80 4.72
C LEU A 11 21.88 -37.38 5.15
N MET A 12 21.55 -37.45 6.45
CA MET A 12 20.19 -37.24 6.94
C MET A 12 20.03 -36.04 7.89
N LEU A 13 20.94 -35.04 7.79
CA LEU A 13 20.89 -33.83 8.62
C LEU A 13 20.85 -32.51 7.83
N CYS A 14 20.64 -32.56 6.51
CA CYS A 14 20.53 -31.36 5.65
C CYS A 14 19.09 -31.02 5.21
N ALA A 15 18.07 -31.72 5.72
CA ALA A 15 16.75 -31.70 5.09
C ALA A 15 15.71 -30.74 5.70
N VAL A 16 16.04 -29.87 6.66
CA VAL A 16 15.01 -29.02 7.29
C VAL A 16 15.51 -27.61 7.61
N ILE A 17 15.86 -26.84 6.57
CA ILE A 17 15.77 -25.37 6.66
C ILE A 17 15.19 -24.84 5.35
N THR A 18 14.02 -25.35 4.95
CA THR A 18 13.11 -24.55 4.12
C THR A 18 12.38 -23.61 5.07
N LEU A 19 13.03 -22.51 5.46
CA LEU A 19 12.31 -21.31 5.89
C LEU A 19 11.67 -20.71 4.63
N ALA A 20 10.63 -21.38 4.13
CA ALA A 20 9.63 -20.68 3.33
C ALA A 20 8.97 -19.71 4.31
N GLN A 21 9.45 -18.47 4.33
CA GLN A 21 8.67 -17.38 4.88
C GLN A 21 7.43 -17.31 3.99
N ASP A 22 6.37 -18.00 4.39
CA ASP A 22 5.03 -17.58 4.01
C ASP A 22 4.95 -16.14 4.49
N THR A 23 5.14 -15.21 3.55
CA THR A 23 4.96 -13.80 3.82
C THR A 23 3.51 -13.62 4.20
N GLU A 24 3.24 -12.69 5.13
CA GLU A 24 1.87 -12.32 5.50
C GLU A 24 1.02 -12.03 4.26
N ASP A 25 1.62 -11.40 3.24
CA ASP A 25 1.05 -11.19 1.91
C ASP A 25 0.62 -12.48 1.20
N ALA A 26 1.40 -13.56 1.26
CA ALA A 26 1.04 -14.84 0.65
C ALA A 26 -0.18 -15.47 1.35
N ALA A 27 -0.24 -15.35 2.69
CA ALA A 27 -1.40 -15.78 3.46
C ALA A 27 -2.64 -14.93 3.13
N LEU A 28 -2.48 -13.62 2.98
CA LEU A 28 -3.55 -12.70 2.54
C LEU A 28 -4.02 -13.00 1.12
N ALA A 29 -3.10 -13.22 0.18
CA ALA A 29 -3.41 -13.58 -1.20
C ALA A 29 -4.20 -14.89 -1.28
N GLN A 30 -3.85 -15.88 -0.45
CA GLN A 30 -4.59 -17.13 -0.37
C GLN A 30 -5.97 -16.94 0.28
N LYS A 31 -6.08 -16.12 1.33
CA LYS A 31 -7.33 -15.83 2.03
C LYS A 31 -8.34 -15.06 1.15
N TYR A 32 -7.86 -14.11 0.36
CA TYR A 32 -8.68 -13.26 -0.52
C TYR A 32 -8.58 -13.66 -1.99
N LYS A 33 -8.44 -14.96 -2.25
CA LYS A 33 -8.34 -15.48 -3.61
C LYS A 33 -9.57 -15.11 -4.44
N GLY A 34 -9.34 -14.43 -5.57
CA GLY A 34 -10.39 -13.93 -6.46
C GLY A 34 -10.60 -12.42 -6.39
N GLU A 35 -10.08 -11.77 -5.34
CA GLU A 35 -10.01 -10.31 -5.26
C GLU A 35 -8.79 -9.77 -6.01
N ASN A 36 -8.91 -8.55 -6.52
CA ASN A 36 -7.81 -7.90 -7.24
C ASN A 36 -6.84 -7.19 -6.28
N GLY A 37 -7.36 -6.62 -5.19
CA GLY A 37 -6.53 -5.97 -4.18
C GLY A 37 -7.28 -5.86 -2.86
N VAL A 38 -6.54 -5.72 -1.78
CA VAL A 38 -7.06 -5.71 -0.41
C VAL A 38 -6.48 -4.52 0.33
N ILE A 39 -7.33 -3.77 1.03
CA ILE A 39 -6.87 -2.73 1.96
C ILE A 39 -6.33 -3.43 3.21
N THR A 40 -5.03 -3.30 3.44
CA THR A 40 -4.32 -3.93 4.58
C THR A 40 -4.25 -3.01 5.79
N SER A 41 -4.22 -1.70 5.55
CA SER A 41 -4.26 -0.68 6.59
C SER A 41 -5.04 0.54 6.12
N GLU A 42 -5.87 1.07 7.00
CA GLU A 42 -6.58 2.33 6.80
C GLU A 42 -6.66 3.04 8.15
N THR A 43 -6.06 4.23 8.23
CA THR A 43 -6.03 5.04 9.44
C THR A 43 -6.55 6.43 9.13
N GLU A 44 -7.53 6.86 9.91
CA GLU A 44 -8.02 8.23 9.93
C GLU A 44 -7.87 8.79 11.34
N HIS A 45 -7.19 9.92 11.46
CA HIS A 45 -7.02 10.63 12.71
C HIS A 45 -7.59 12.05 12.60
N LEU A 46 -8.63 12.33 13.36
CA LEU A 46 -9.29 13.63 13.42
C LEU A 46 -8.94 14.35 14.73
N GLU A 47 -8.26 15.49 14.62
CA GLU A 47 -7.97 16.39 15.74
C GLU A 47 -8.84 17.64 15.61
N ILE A 48 -9.69 17.90 16.61
CA ILE A 48 -10.46 19.14 16.71
C ILE A 48 -9.82 20.00 17.79
N ARG A 49 -9.33 21.18 17.43
CA ARG A 49 -8.66 22.09 18.37
C ARG A 49 -8.93 23.56 18.05
N PHE A 50 -8.78 24.39 19.07
CA PHE A 50 -8.73 25.84 18.87
C PHE A 50 -7.36 26.25 18.34
N ASP A 51 -7.31 26.87 17.17
CA ASP A 51 -6.12 27.51 16.59
C ASP A 51 -6.42 29.00 16.42
N ARG A 52 -5.70 29.85 17.16
CA ARG A 52 -5.86 31.32 17.13
C ARG A 52 -7.29 31.80 17.36
N GLY A 53 -8.00 31.16 18.29
CA GLY A 53 -9.38 31.51 18.68
C GLY A 53 -10.46 30.94 17.77
N GLU A 54 -10.10 30.22 16.71
CA GLU A 54 -11.03 29.54 15.81
C GLU A 54 -11.01 28.02 16.08
N LEU A 55 -12.19 27.40 16.12
CA LEU A 55 -12.28 25.94 16.18
C LEU A 55 -11.96 25.37 14.79
N LYS A 56 -10.94 24.51 14.70
CA LYS A 56 -10.50 23.87 13.46
C LYS A 56 -10.42 22.36 13.61
N ALA A 57 -10.69 21.66 12.52
CA ALA A 57 -10.55 20.23 12.39
C ALA A 57 -9.39 19.89 11.46
N TYR A 58 -8.49 19.01 11.89
CA TYR A 58 -7.36 18.52 11.13
C TYR A 58 -7.52 17.00 10.97
N SER A 59 -7.54 16.52 9.73
CA SER A 59 -7.62 15.09 9.43
C SER A 59 -6.32 14.62 8.81
N HIS A 60 -5.75 13.55 9.37
CA HIS A 60 -4.60 12.83 8.81
C HIS A 60 -5.06 11.44 8.37
N ASN A 61 -4.79 11.09 7.10
CA ASN A 61 -5.28 9.87 6.48
C ASN A 61 -4.12 9.07 5.91
N GLU A 62 -4.09 7.78 6.20
CA GLU A 62 -3.15 6.82 5.64
C GLU A 62 -3.93 5.60 5.14
N ARG A 63 -3.59 5.12 3.94
CA ARG A 63 -4.19 3.94 3.35
C ARG A 63 -3.12 3.11 2.66
N GLU A 64 -3.13 1.82 2.93
CA GLU A 64 -2.29 0.81 2.31
C GLU A 64 -3.17 -0.20 1.58
N VAL A 65 -2.75 -0.56 0.36
CA VAL A 65 -3.45 -1.54 -0.47
C VAL A 65 -2.44 -2.57 -0.97
N LEU A 66 -2.67 -3.83 -0.64
CA LEU A 66 -1.98 -4.97 -1.22
C LEU A 66 -2.62 -5.32 -2.55
N LEU A 67 -1.84 -5.32 -3.62
CA LEU A 67 -2.28 -5.75 -4.94
C LEU A 67 -2.08 -7.26 -5.07
N LEU A 68 -3.14 -7.99 -5.43
CA LEU A 68 -3.15 -9.44 -5.56
C LEU A 68 -3.08 -9.90 -7.02
N THR A 69 -3.44 -9.03 -7.96
CA THR A 69 -3.46 -9.33 -9.39
C THR A 69 -2.94 -8.15 -10.22
N ASP A 70 -2.39 -8.44 -11.39
CA ASP A 70 -1.94 -7.44 -12.37
C ASP A 70 -3.08 -6.49 -12.81
N LEU A 71 -4.33 -6.94 -12.75
CA LEU A 71 -5.49 -6.10 -13.05
C LEU A 71 -5.64 -4.95 -12.03
N ALA A 72 -5.27 -5.21 -10.78
CA ALA A 72 -5.29 -4.21 -9.71
C ALA A 72 -4.25 -3.11 -9.95
N ALA A 73 -3.11 -3.43 -10.56
CA ALA A 73 -2.09 -2.42 -10.89
C ALA A 73 -2.66 -1.30 -11.77
N ALA A 74 -3.54 -1.62 -12.72
CA ALA A 74 -4.21 -0.61 -13.53
C ALA A 74 -5.25 0.19 -12.72
N ALA A 75 -6.04 -0.48 -11.88
CA ALA A 75 -7.08 0.15 -11.07
C ALA A 75 -6.51 1.10 -10.00
N TYR A 76 -5.36 0.76 -9.41
CA TYR A 76 -4.70 1.53 -8.36
C TYR A 76 -3.52 2.37 -8.84
N ALA A 77 -3.29 2.45 -10.17
CA ALA A 77 -2.25 3.30 -10.76
C ALA A 77 -2.36 4.78 -10.35
N LYS A 78 -3.57 5.22 -10.03
CA LYS A 78 -3.86 6.57 -9.55
C LYS A 78 -4.70 6.49 -8.29
N SER A 79 -4.37 7.36 -7.35
CA SER A 79 -5.21 7.65 -6.19
C SER A 79 -5.53 9.14 -6.16
N SER A 80 -6.68 9.48 -5.60
CA SER A 80 -7.23 10.82 -5.65
C SER A 80 -7.59 11.30 -4.25
N ILE A 81 -7.20 12.54 -3.95
CA ILE A 81 -7.53 13.24 -2.71
C ILE A 81 -8.38 14.44 -3.09
N TYR A 82 -9.66 14.42 -2.71
CA TYR A 82 -10.58 15.52 -2.98
C TYR A 82 -10.47 16.61 -1.92
N HIS A 83 -10.40 17.86 -2.36
CA HIS A 83 -10.34 19.01 -1.47
C HIS A 83 -11.04 20.22 -2.10
N SER A 84 -11.43 21.18 -1.27
CA SER A 84 -12.15 22.40 -1.69
C SER A 84 -11.74 23.58 -0.80
N PHE A 85 -12.42 24.72 -0.92
CA PHE A 85 -12.28 25.81 0.03
C PHE A 85 -12.58 25.40 1.48
N PHE A 86 -13.54 24.49 1.70
CA PHE A 86 -13.98 24.08 3.03
C PHE A 86 -13.08 23.03 3.68
N ASN A 87 -12.62 22.06 2.89
CA ASN A 87 -11.69 21.02 3.33
C ASN A 87 -10.37 21.19 2.56
N LYS A 88 -9.50 22.03 3.08
CA LYS A 88 -8.22 22.32 2.44
C LYS A 88 -7.24 21.19 2.71
N LEU A 89 -6.60 20.73 1.65
CA LEU A 89 -5.42 19.89 1.77
C LEU A 89 -4.27 20.75 2.32
N SER A 90 -3.82 20.45 3.53
CA SER A 90 -2.75 21.17 4.20
C SER A 90 -1.62 20.19 4.52
N GLY A 91 -0.38 20.56 4.16
CA GLY A 91 0.79 19.69 4.29
C GLY A 91 1.14 18.91 3.01
N ASP A 92 2.14 18.03 3.13
CA ASP A 92 2.69 17.28 2.00
C ASP A 92 1.89 15.99 1.76
N VAL A 93 1.41 15.81 0.53
CA VAL A 93 0.92 14.51 0.07
C VAL A 93 2.09 13.60 -0.24
N LYS A 94 2.06 12.40 0.33
CA LYS A 94 3.06 11.35 0.08
C LYS A 94 2.38 10.14 -0.53
N GLY A 95 3.01 9.58 -1.55
CA GLY A 95 2.62 8.31 -2.15
C GLY A 95 3.87 7.52 -2.52
N PHE A 96 3.81 6.22 -2.28
CA PHE A 96 4.87 5.29 -2.65
C PHE A 96 4.31 3.90 -2.86
N THR A 97 5.07 3.08 -3.58
CA THR A 97 4.80 1.67 -3.83
C THR A 97 5.89 0.84 -3.16
N LEU A 98 5.49 -0.27 -2.53
CA LEU A 98 6.40 -1.26 -1.99
C LEU A 98 6.51 -2.40 -2.98
N VAL A 99 7.65 -2.51 -3.67
CA VAL A 99 7.91 -3.56 -4.66
C VAL A 99 8.66 -4.71 -4.00
N PRO A 100 8.15 -5.95 -4.03
CA PRO A 100 8.85 -7.10 -3.47
C PRO A 100 10.24 -7.29 -4.09
N GLU A 101 11.25 -7.51 -3.26
CA GLU A 101 12.59 -7.91 -3.67
C GLU A 101 12.97 -9.26 -3.04
N LYS A 102 14.18 -9.76 -3.31
CA LYS A 102 14.67 -11.03 -2.72
C LYS A 102 14.62 -11.04 -1.18
N LYS A 103 14.67 -9.87 -0.55
CA LYS A 103 14.56 -9.68 0.90
C LYS A 103 13.80 -8.40 1.20
N GLY A 104 12.51 -8.52 1.54
CA GLY A 104 11.65 -7.40 1.89
C GLY A 104 11.19 -6.61 0.67
N TYR A 105 10.99 -5.31 0.85
CA TYR A 105 10.40 -4.44 -0.16
C TYR A 105 11.30 -3.24 -0.45
N LYS A 106 11.33 -2.86 -1.72
CA LYS A 106 11.90 -1.58 -2.15
C LYS A 106 10.78 -0.53 -2.25
N GLN A 107 10.99 0.58 -1.57
CA GLN A 107 10.08 1.73 -1.67
C GLN A 107 10.38 2.53 -2.94
N VAL A 108 9.37 2.72 -3.77
CA VAL A 108 9.41 3.55 -4.97
C VAL A 108 8.46 4.72 -4.79
N LYS A 109 8.97 5.97 -4.85
CA LYS A 109 8.12 7.16 -4.72
C LYS A 109 7.14 7.27 -5.88
N ALA A 110 6.01 7.93 -5.64
CA ALA A 110 5.05 8.27 -6.68
C ALA A 110 5.74 8.98 -7.86
N LYS A 111 5.30 8.66 -9.07
CA LYS A 111 5.81 9.24 -10.32
C LYS A 111 5.45 10.71 -10.44
N GLU A 112 4.22 11.04 -10.05
CA GLU A 112 3.66 12.37 -10.19
C GLU A 112 2.63 12.59 -9.08
N ILE A 113 2.64 13.79 -8.49
CA ILE A 113 1.56 14.27 -7.62
C ILE A 113 1.15 15.62 -8.20
N ARG A 114 -0.12 15.73 -8.63
CA ARG A 114 -0.63 16.94 -9.26
C ARG A 114 -2.04 17.27 -8.81
N THR A 115 -2.33 18.55 -8.67
CA THR A 115 -3.67 19.04 -8.35
C THR A 115 -4.35 19.54 -9.62
N VAL A 116 -5.57 19.10 -9.86
CA VAL A 116 -6.42 19.51 -10.98
C VAL A 116 -7.77 19.99 -10.48
N LYS A 117 -8.46 20.81 -11.28
CA LYS A 117 -9.87 21.12 -11.00
C LYS A 117 -10.68 19.85 -11.14
N SER A 118 -11.54 19.56 -10.17
CA SER A 118 -12.38 18.37 -10.21
C SER A 118 -13.42 18.49 -11.33
N THR A 119 -13.54 17.44 -12.14
CA THR A 119 -14.58 17.34 -13.19
C THR A 119 -15.68 16.35 -12.81
N SER A 120 -15.71 15.90 -11.54
CA SER A 120 -16.69 14.92 -11.08
C SER A 120 -18.07 15.56 -11.05
N SER A 121 -19.04 14.91 -11.71
CA SER A 121 -20.42 15.39 -11.86
C SER A 121 -21.20 15.50 -10.54
N GLY A 122 -20.66 14.95 -9.44
CA GLY A 122 -21.23 15.05 -8.09
C GLY A 122 -20.69 16.21 -7.25
N VAL A 123 -19.77 17.02 -7.78
CA VAL A 123 -19.22 18.17 -7.06
C VAL A 123 -20.12 19.37 -7.33
N PHE A 124 -20.98 19.68 -6.35
CA PHE A 124 -21.92 20.81 -6.42
C PHE A 124 -21.26 22.19 -6.37
N TYR A 125 -19.99 22.26 -5.98
CA TYR A 125 -19.27 23.51 -5.76
C TYR A 125 -18.20 23.73 -6.84
N ASP A 126 -18.15 24.94 -7.42
CA ASP A 126 -17.22 25.30 -8.51
C ASP A 126 -15.74 25.34 -8.08
N ASP A 127 -15.47 25.17 -6.80
CA ASP A 127 -14.14 25.22 -6.16
C ASP A 127 -13.58 23.83 -5.80
N GLY A 128 -14.14 22.76 -6.34
CA GLY A 128 -13.64 21.40 -6.12
C GLY A 128 -12.32 21.14 -6.86
N TYR A 129 -11.36 20.58 -6.14
CA TYR A 129 -10.08 20.14 -6.68
C TYR A 129 -9.81 18.68 -6.32
N GLU A 130 -8.98 18.05 -7.13
CA GLU A 130 -8.51 16.69 -6.95
C GLU A 130 -6.99 16.67 -7.03
N THR A 131 -6.34 16.22 -5.96
CA THR A 131 -4.91 15.91 -5.99
C THR A 131 -4.72 14.44 -6.34
N ILE A 132 -4.18 14.20 -7.54
CA ILE A 132 -3.94 12.89 -8.11
C ILE A 132 -2.50 12.48 -7.84
N VAL A 133 -2.34 11.33 -7.18
CA VAL A 133 -1.06 10.65 -6.98
C VAL A 133 -0.98 9.50 -7.99
N THR A 134 -0.03 9.59 -8.92
CA THR A 134 0.28 8.53 -9.88
C THR A 134 1.40 7.66 -9.31
N HIS A 135 1.07 6.42 -8.99
CA HIS A 135 2.01 5.46 -8.42
C HIS A 135 2.95 4.89 -9.49
N ALA A 136 4.14 4.47 -9.07
CA ALA A 136 5.17 3.93 -9.96
C ALA A 136 5.41 2.46 -9.63
N SER A 137 5.75 1.67 -10.64
CA SER A 137 6.15 0.27 -10.45
C SER A 137 5.09 -0.61 -9.76
N LEU A 138 3.81 -0.36 -10.03
CA LEU A 138 2.76 -1.34 -9.72
C LEU A 138 2.87 -2.48 -10.73
N THR A 139 3.00 -3.69 -10.22
CA THR A 139 3.06 -4.94 -10.98
C THR A 139 2.20 -5.96 -10.28
#